data_AF-A0A3D5X3F0-F1
#
_entry.id   AF-A0A3D5X3F0-F1
#
_cell.length_a   1.000
_cell.length_b   1.000
_cell.length_c   1.000
_cell.angle_alpha   90.00
_cell.angle_beta   90.00
_cell.angle_gamma   90.00
#
_symmetry.space_group_name_H-M   'P 1'
#
loop_
_entity.id
_entity.type
_entity.pdbx_description
1 polymer ?
#
loop_
_entity_poly.entity_id
_entity_poly.type
_entity_poly.pdbx_seq_one_letter_code
_entity_poly.pdbx_strand_id
1 'polypeptide(L)' 'MSFTIKEDYFYLNNRKVFLNSGEIQYFRIKRELWEKHIVAAKEA' A
#
# COMPACT_ATOMS: atom_id res chain seq x y z
N MET A 1 5.14 14.79 4.46
CA MET A 1 4.23 13.99 3.60
C MET A 1 2.83 14.24 4.11
N SER A 2 1.90 14.71 3.26
CA SER A 2 0.52 15.01 3.65
C SER A 2 -0.43 14.08 2.91
N PHE A 3 -1.27 13.37 3.67
CA PHE A 3 -2.34 12.54 3.14
C PHE A 3 -3.67 13.15 3.58
N THR A 4 -4.52 13.47 2.62
CA THR A 4 -5.83 14.07 2.89
C THR A 4 -6.90 13.38 2.06
N ILE A 5 -8.08 13.26 2.64
CA ILE A 5 -9.29 12.81 1.97
C ILE A 5 -10.13 14.06 1.73
N LYS A 6 -10.51 14.31 0.49
CA LYS A 6 -11.37 15.43 0.12
C LYS A 6 -12.35 14.95 -0.93
N GLU A 7 -13.62 15.30 -0.72
CA GLU A 7 -14.73 14.75 -1.49
C GLU A 7 -14.65 13.21 -1.43
N ASP A 8 -14.52 12.54 -2.58
CA ASP A 8 -14.45 11.08 -2.71
C ASP A 8 -13.08 10.58 -3.18
N TYR A 9 -12.02 11.39 -3.02
CA TYR A 9 -10.69 11.07 -3.53
C TYR A 9 -9.59 11.15 -2.48
N PHE A 10 -8.59 10.29 -2.66
CA PHE A 10 -7.35 10.33 -1.91
C PHE A 10 -6.38 11.32 -2.54
N TYR A 11 -5.74 12.14 -1.70
CA TYR A 11 -4.69 13.05 -2.10
C TYR A 11 -3.42 12.77 -1.31
N LEU A 12 -2.32 12.56 -2.03
CA LEU A 12 -0.97 12.46 -1.48
C LEU A 12 -0.13 13.62 -1.99
N ASN A 13 0.39 14.45 -1.09
CA ASN A 13 1.17 15.65 -1.43
C ASN A 13 0.44 16.55 -2.45
N ASN A 14 -0.85 16.83 -2.18
CA ASN A 14 -1.76 17.61 -3.04
C ASN A 14 -2.00 17.04 -4.45
N ARG A 15 -1.61 15.79 -4.71
CA ARG A 15 -1.92 15.08 -5.96
C ARG A 15 -2.95 14.00 -5.70
N LYS A 16 -3.98 13.97 -6.54
CA LYS A 16 -4.99 12.90 -6.53
C LYS A 16 -4.32 11.56 -6.84
N VAL A 17 -4.61 10.55 -6.04
CA VAL A 17 -4.06 9.19 -6.20
C VAL A 17 -5.17 8.15 -6.16
N PHE A 18 -5.01 7.08 -6.94
CA PHE A 18 -5.80 5.87 -6.79
C PHE A 18 -5.06 4.93 -5.82
N LEU A 19 -5.76 4.48 -4.78
CA LEU A 19 -5.17 3.56 -3.79
C LEU A 19 -5.39 2.12 -4.25
N ASN A 20 -4.42 1.58 -4.99
CA ASN A 20 -4.33 0.14 -5.23
C ASN A 20 -3.64 -0.50 -4.01
N SER A 21 -4.33 -1.38 -3.29
CA SER A 21 -3.87 -1.93 -2.02
C SER A 21 -4.15 -3.43 -1.93
N GLY A 22 -3.27 -4.16 -1.24
CA GLY A 22 -3.41 -5.58 -0.94
C GLY A 22 -3.10 -5.85 0.52
N GLU A 23 -3.74 -6.88 1.08
CA GLU A 23 -3.53 -7.29 2.48
C GLU A 23 -2.36 -8.26 2.61
N ILE A 24 -1.38 -7.91 3.44
CA ILE A 24 -0.30 -8.81 3.87
C ILE A 24 -0.26 -8.79 5.40
N GLN A 25 -0.64 -9.91 6.02
CA GLN A 25 -0.60 -10.04 7.47
C GLN A 25 0.76 -10.57 7.92
N TYR A 26 1.62 -9.68 8.40
CA TYR A 26 3.02 -9.97 8.76
C TYR A 26 3.17 -11.15 9.74
N PHE A 27 2.24 -11.30 10.69
CA PHE A 27 2.26 -12.37 11.69
C PHE A 27 1.86 -13.75 11.14
N ARG A 28 1.34 -13.82 9.90
CA ARG A 28 1.02 -15.08 9.21
C ARG A 28 2.14 -15.56 8.29
N ILE A 29 3.24 -14.80 8.16
CA ILE A 29 4.33 -15.07 7.23
C ILE A 29 5.65 -15.10 8.00
N LYS A 30 6.50 -16.09 7.76
CA LYS A 30 7.86 -16.11 8.31
C LYS A 30 8.61 -14.86 7.88
N ARG A 31 9.37 -14.23 8.79
CA ARG A 31 10.02 -12.93 8.56
C ARG A 31 10.91 -12.94 7.32
N GLU A 32 11.63 -14.04 7.08
CA GLU A 32 12.51 -14.22 5.93
C GLU A 32 11.77 -14.24 4.57
N LEU A 33 10.44 -14.42 4.57
CA LEU A 33 9.62 -14.42 3.37
C LEU A 33 8.92 -13.08 3.10
N TRP A 34 8.95 -12.11 4.03
CA TRP A 34 8.21 -10.85 3.87
C TRP A 34 8.58 -10.10 2.61
N GLU A 35 9.88 -9.96 2.32
CA GLU A 35 10.36 -9.22 1.14
C GLU A 35 9.85 -9.84 -0.15
N LYS A 36 9.84 -11.17 -0.26
CA LYS A 36 9.30 -11.88 -1.41
C LYS A 36 7.83 -11.52 -1.66
N HIS A 37 7.02 -11.45 -0.61
CA HIS A 37 5.61 -11.09 -0.71
C HIS A 37 5.40 -9.60 -1.02
N ILE A 38 6.23 -8.72 -0.47
CA ILE A 38 6.19 -7.28 -0.78
C ILE A 38 6.54 -7.02 -2.25
N VAL A 39 7.58 -7.67 -2.77
CA VAL A 39 7.97 -7.56 -4.19
C VAL A 39 6.84 -8.06 -5.09
N ALA A 40 6.28 -9.23 -4.80
CA ALA A 40 5.16 -9.77 -5.57
C ALA A 40 3.93 -8.83 -5.58
N ALA A 41 3.61 -8.19 -4.44
CA ALA A 41 2.50 -7.24 -4.35
C ALA A 41 2.75 -5.93 -5.13
N LYS A 42 4.01 -5.55 -5.34
CA LYS A 42 4.39 -4.39 -6.15
C LYS A 42 4.27 -4.66 -7.66
N GLU A 43 4.49 -5.90 -8.08
CA GLU A 43 4.49 -6.32 -9.49
C GLU A 43 3.09 -6.69 -10.03
N ALA A 44 2.11 -6.87 -9.14
CA ALA A 44 0.71 -7.16 -9.46
C ALA A 44 -0.09 -5.90 -9.83
#